data_AF-A0A352KLW6-F1
#
_entry.id   AF-A0A352KLW6-F1
#
_cell.length_a   1.000
_cell.length_b   1.000
_cell.length_c   1.000
_cell.angle_alpha   90.00
_cell.angle_beta   90.00
_cell.angle_gamma   90.00
#
_symmetry.space_group_name_H-M   'P 1'
#
loop_
_entity.id
_entity.type
_entity.pdbx_description
1 polymer ?
#
loop_
_entity_poly.entity_id
_entity_poly.type
_entity_poly.pdbx_seq_one_letter_code
_entity_poly.pdbx_strand_id
1 'polypeptide(L)'
;MKMVLETKKIMGDDRIQVNPTTVRIPVFYGHSEAVHIETREKISASEVQDLLRVSPGIHLMDEREDGGYPTAATEAADTDAVYVGRVRED
;
A
#
# COMPACT_ATOMS: atom_id res chain seq x y z
N MET A 1 -4.68 15.84 -8.20
CA MET A 1 -6.01 15.21 -8.39
C MET A 1 -5.98 13.84 -9.06
N LYS A 2 -4.91 13.42 -9.74
CA LYS A 2 -4.85 12.11 -10.43
C LYS A 2 -5.25 10.92 -9.56
N MET A 3 -4.65 10.77 -8.37
CA MET A 3 -4.95 9.66 -7.45
C MET A 3 -6.44 9.57 -7.05
N VAL A 4 -7.19 10.68 -7.07
CA VAL A 4 -8.63 10.66 -6.78
C VAL A 4 -9.41 10.15 -7.99
N LEU A 5 -9.13 10.68 -9.19
CA LEU A 5 -9.89 10.38 -10.40
C LEU A 5 -9.55 8.99 -10.95
N GLU A 6 -8.28 8.60 -10.91
CA GLU A 6 -7.81 7.32 -11.44
C GLU A 6 -8.27 6.15 -10.56
N THR A 7 -8.24 6.28 -9.22
CA THR A 7 -8.78 5.26 -8.32
C THR A 7 -10.25 4.98 -8.59
N LYS A 8 -11.08 6.03 -8.73
CA LYS A 8 -12.50 5.88 -9.08
C LYS A 8 -12.70 5.18 -10.42
N LYS A 9 -11.92 5.59 -11.43
CA LYS A 9 -11.99 5.02 -12.78
C LYS A 9 -11.56 3.55 -12.80
N ILE A 10 -10.46 3.20 -12.16
CA ILE A 10 -9.89 1.84 -12.14
C ILE A 10 -10.81 0.89 -11.37
N MET A 11 -11.34 1.34 -10.23
CA MET A 11 -12.23 0.55 -9.38
C MET A 11 -13.69 0.55 -9.87
N GLY A 12 -14.04 1.44 -10.81
CA GLY A 12 -15.40 1.58 -11.32
C GLY A 12 -16.43 2.03 -10.27
N ASP A 13 -15.99 2.72 -9.20
CA ASP A 13 -16.87 3.18 -8.12
C ASP A 13 -16.57 4.64 -7.74
N ASP A 14 -17.44 5.55 -8.19
CA ASP A 14 -17.32 6.99 -7.94
C ASP A 14 -17.53 7.39 -6.47
N ARG A 15 -18.03 6.46 -5.63
CA ARG A 15 -18.28 6.70 -4.20
C ARG A 15 -17.01 6.55 -3.35
N ILE A 16 -15.94 5.94 -3.88
CA ILE A 16 -14.67 5.83 -3.15
C ILE A 16 -14.13 7.23 -2.87
N GLN A 17 -13.91 7.54 -1.60
CA GLN A 17 -13.34 8.81 -1.17
C GLN A 17 -11.82 8.69 -1.04
N VAL A 18 -11.09 9.63 -1.61
CA VAL A 18 -9.62 9.65 -1.59
C VAL A 18 -9.16 11.07 -1.28
N ASN A 19 -8.32 11.23 -0.26
CA ASN A 19 -7.70 12.49 0.11
C ASN A 19 -6.17 12.35 0.13
N PRO A 20 -5.48 12.53 -1.01
CA PRO A 20 -4.06 12.31 -1.10
C PRO A 20 -3.26 13.57 -0.73
N THR A 21 -2.21 13.40 0.06
CA THR A 21 -1.13 14.39 0.20
C THR A 21 0.14 13.81 -0.42
N THR A 22 0.70 14.51 -1.42
CA THR A 22 1.88 14.03 -2.15
C THR A 22 3.07 14.94 -1.87
N VAL A 23 4.15 14.36 -1.35
CA VAL A 23 5.39 15.08 -0.99
C VAL A 23 6.58 14.45 -1.72
N ARG A 24 7.51 15.30 -2.19
CA ARG A 24 8.77 14.84 -2.77
C ARG A 24 9.85 14.80 -1.70
N ILE A 25 10.56 13.69 -1.60
CA ILE A 25 11.70 13.48 -0.72
C ILE A 25 12.92 13.03 -1.55
N PRO A 26 14.17 13.18 -1.06
CA PRO A 26 15.37 12.86 -1.81
C PRO A 26 15.67 11.35 -1.83
N VAL A 27 14.81 10.58 -2.48
CA VAL A 27 15.01 9.15 -2.76
C VAL A 27 15.18 8.99 -4.27
N PHE A 28 16.16 8.17 -4.68
CA PHE A 28 16.52 7.99 -6.10
C PHE A 28 15.42 7.27 -6.90
N TYR A 29 14.91 6.16 -6.38
CA TYR A 29 13.94 5.29 -7.04
C TYR A 29 12.89 4.79 -6.04
N GLY A 30 11.72 4.41 -6.56
CA GLY A 30 10.60 3.93 -5.75
C GLY A 30 9.77 5.05 -5.12
N HIS A 31 8.51 4.74 -4.84
CA HIS A 31 7.62 5.58 -4.03
C HIS A 31 7.25 4.81 -2.77
N SER A 32 7.04 5.53 -1.67
CA SER A 32 6.48 4.98 -0.45
C SER A 32 5.19 5.73 -0.13
N GLU A 33 4.16 4.98 0.23
CA GLU A 33 2.84 5.52 0.54
C GLU A 33 2.42 5.03 1.92
N ALA A 34 2.16 5.98 2.83
CA ALA A 34 1.45 5.69 4.07
C ALA A 34 -0.05 5.79 3.77
N VAL A 35 -0.71 4.63 3.69
CA VAL A 35 -2.13 4.53 3.29
C VAL A 35 -2.98 4.18 4.50
N HIS A 36 -4.05 4.93 4.70
CA HIS A 36 -5.12 4.62 5.65
C HIS A 36 -6.39 4.29 4.87
N ILE A 37 -7.09 3.22 5.25
CA ILE A 37 -8.26 2.69 4.53
C ILE A 37 -9.34 2.35 5.56
N GLU A 38 -10.56 2.77 5.27
CA GLU A 38 -11.76 2.29 5.96
C GLU A 38 -12.53 1.34 5.04
N THR A 39 -12.91 0.16 5.56
CA THR A 39 -13.66 -0.85 4.82
C THR A 39 -15.15 -0.76 5.13
N ARG A 40 -16.01 -1.23 4.21
CA ARG A 40 -17.47 -1.24 4.39
C ARG A 40 -17.91 -2.11 5.55
N GLU A 41 -17.20 -3.22 5.75
CA GLU A 41 -17.39 -4.18 6.82
C GLU A 41 -16.05 -4.35 7.54
N LYS A 42 -16.10 -4.67 8.84
CA LYS A 42 -14.88 -4.91 9.60
C LYS A 42 -14.11 -6.09 9.00
N ILE A 43 -12.82 -5.90 8.80
CA ILE A 43 -11.86 -6.95 8.46
C ILE A 43 -10.67 -6.82 9.40
N SER A 44 -10.20 -7.94 9.95
CA SER A 44 -9.04 -7.91 10.84
C SER A 44 -7.74 -7.72 10.05
N ALA A 45 -6.71 -7.19 10.72
CA ALA A 45 -5.39 -7.06 10.11
C ALA A 45 -4.81 -8.40 9.63
N SER A 46 -5.09 -9.52 10.33
CA SER A 46 -4.63 -10.84 9.89
C SER A 46 -5.30 -11.29 8.60
N GLU A 47 -6.63 -11.09 8.48
CA GLU A 47 -7.37 -11.41 7.25
C GLU A 47 -6.87 -10.58 6.07
N VAL A 48 -6.58 -9.29 6.28
CA VAL A 48 -5.97 -8.43 5.25
C VAL A 48 -4.60 -8.96 4.84
N GLN A 49 -3.74 -9.33 5.79
CA GLN A 49 -2.44 -9.91 5.49
C GLN A 49 -2.56 -11.21 4.68
N ASP A 50 -3.52 -12.09 5.01
CA ASP A 50 -3.76 -13.32 4.26
C ASP A 50 -4.19 -13.05 2.81
N LEU A 51 -5.06 -12.07 2.60
CA LEU A 51 -5.46 -11.65 1.25
C LEU A 51 -4.28 -11.06 0.47
N LEU A 52 -3.44 -10.25 1.10
CA LEU A 52 -2.26 -9.65 0.48
C LEU A 52 -1.22 -10.70 0.08
N ARG A 53 -1.01 -11.74 0.91
CA ARG A 53 -0.05 -12.84 0.62
C ARG A 53 -0.37 -13.59 -0.67
N VAL A 54 -1.66 -13.71 -1.02
CA VAL A 54 -2.10 -14.45 -2.22
C VAL A 54 -2.40 -13.53 -3.41
N SER A 55 -2.30 -12.22 -3.24
CA SER A 55 -2.61 -11.25 -4.28
C SER A 55 -1.48 -11.17 -5.32
N PRO A 56 -1.78 -11.32 -6.62
CA PRO A 56 -0.76 -11.26 -7.67
C PRO A 56 0.00 -9.93 -7.66
N GLY A 57 1.33 -10.00 -7.74
CA GLY A 57 2.21 -8.84 -7.78
C GLY A 57 2.45 -8.15 -6.42
N ILE A 58 1.85 -8.64 -5.33
CA ILE A 58 2.08 -8.13 -3.98
C ILE A 58 3.07 -9.02 -3.23
N HIS A 59 4.03 -8.40 -2.55
CA HIS A 59 4.90 -9.07 -1.58
C HIS A 59 4.69 -8.47 -0.18
N LEU A 60 4.15 -9.26 0.74
CA LEU A 60 3.93 -8.82 2.12
C LEU A 60 5.22 -8.97 2.93
N MET A 61 5.77 -7.85 3.41
CA MET A 61 6.93 -7.76 4.29
C MET A 61 6.53 -7.01 5.58
N ASP A 62 6.17 -7.77 6.62
CA ASP A 62 5.57 -7.24 7.86
C ASP A 62 6.00 -8.04 9.09
N GLU A 63 7.31 -8.18 9.29
CA GLU A 63 7.91 -9.07 10.31
C GLU A 63 7.91 -8.46 11.72
N ARG A 64 7.71 -7.15 11.83
CA ARG A 64 7.65 -6.40 13.09
C ARG A 64 8.90 -6.45 13.96
N GLU A 65 10.05 -6.54 13.30
CA GLU A 65 11.38 -6.37 13.88
C GLU A 65 12.18 -5.29 13.11
N ASP A 66 13.38 -4.95 13.61
CA ASP A 66 14.24 -3.95 12.97
C ASP A 66 14.62 -4.40 11.56
N GLY A 67 14.26 -3.59 10.56
CA GLY A 67 14.45 -3.92 9.14
C GLY A 67 13.37 -4.83 8.53
N GLY A 68 12.39 -5.29 9.31
CA GLY A 68 11.32 -6.21 8.86
C GLY A 68 10.21 -5.57 8.03
N TYR A 69 10.47 -4.45 7.34
CA TYR A 69 9.49 -3.66 6.57
C TYR A 69 10.08 -3.11 5.27
N PRO A 70 9.26 -2.88 4.23
CA PRO A 70 9.78 -2.51 2.93
C PRO A 70 10.31 -1.07 2.93
N THR A 71 11.39 -0.85 2.20
CA THR A 71 11.96 0.47 1.93
C THR A 71 12.09 0.70 0.43
N ALA A 72 11.88 1.95 0.00
CA ALA A 72 11.98 2.32 -1.42
C ALA A 72 13.39 2.10 -1.99
N ALA A 73 14.43 2.20 -1.17
CA ALA A 73 15.82 2.12 -1.62
C ALA A 73 16.30 0.68 -1.89
N THR A 74 15.70 -0.32 -1.24
CA THR A 74 16.13 -1.72 -1.33
C THR A 74 15.11 -2.56 -2.10
N GLU A 75 13.87 -2.69 -1.63
CA GLU A 75 12.92 -3.64 -2.21
C GLU A 75 12.30 -3.15 -3.53
N ALA A 76 12.08 -1.84 -3.67
CA ALA A 76 11.45 -1.27 -4.86
C ALA A 76 12.43 -1.02 -6.04
N ALA A 77 13.72 -1.33 -5.87
CA ALA A 77 14.71 -1.20 -6.93
C ALA A 77 14.79 -2.49 -7.77
N ASP A 78 14.71 -2.36 -9.09
CA ASP A 78 14.85 -3.47 -10.06
C ASP A 78 13.83 -4.62 -9.90
N THR A 79 12.64 -4.32 -9.34
CA THR A 79 11.55 -5.28 -9.19
C THR A 79 10.23 -4.70 -9.70
N ASP A 80 9.37 -5.56 -10.25
CA ASP A 80 7.99 -5.21 -10.66
C ASP A 80 6.98 -5.38 -9.51
N ALA A 81 7.39 -5.97 -8.39
CA ALA A 81 6.51 -6.29 -7.28
C ALA A 81 6.18 -5.05 -6.44
N VAL A 82 4.97 -5.03 -5.87
CA VAL A 82 4.54 -4.04 -4.90
C VAL A 82 4.74 -4.61 -3.50
N TYR A 83 5.59 -3.97 -2.71
CA TYR A 83 5.87 -4.38 -1.34
C TYR A 83 4.93 -3.68 -0.36
N VAL A 84 4.30 -4.46 0.52
CA VAL A 84 3.33 -3.97 1.50
C VAL A 84 3.78 -4.40 2.89
N GLY A 85 3.66 -3.53 3.87
CA GLY A 85 3.99 -3.82 5.26
C GLY A 85 3.25 -2.89 6.22
N ARG A 86 3.53 -2.99 7.52
CA ARG A 86 2.92 -2.15 8.57
C ARG A 86 1.39 -2.29 8.64
N VAL A 87 0.87 -3.46 8.27
CA VAL A 87 -0.58 -3.73 8.28
C VAL A 87 -1.03 -3.85 9.73
N ARG A 88 -2.01 -3.03 10.09
CA ARG A 88 -2.60 -2.96 11.44
C ARG A 88 -3.99 -2.36 11.37
N GLU A 89 -4.81 -2.67 12.37
CA GLU A 89 -6.04 -1.91 12.63
C GLU A 89 -5.66 -0.50 13.15
N ASP A 90 -6.58 0.44 12.99
CA ASP A 90 -6.45 1.80 13.54
C ASP A 90 -6.32 1.80 15.07
#